data_AF-A0A3D0NCZ2-F1
#
_entry.id   AF-A0A3D0NCZ2-F1
#
_cell.length_a   1.000
_cell.length_b   1.000
_cell.length_c   1.000
_cell.angle_alpha   90.00
_cell.angle_beta   90.00
_cell.angle_gamma   90.00
#
_symmetry.space_group_name_H-M   'P 1'
#
loop_
_entity.id
_entity.type
_entity.pdbx_description
1 polymer ?
#
loop_
_entity_poly.entity_id
_entity_poly.type
_entity_poly.pdbx_seq_one_letter_code
_entity_poly.pdbx_strand_id
1 'polypeptide(L)' 'FDNSGRMATGAMSYINLETRQNSLLVQAFHTFPDDLAIIKSQSVFSV' A
#
# COMPACT_ATOMS: atom_id res chain seq x y z
N PHE A 1 21.52 10.21 -4.11
CA PHE A 1 20.31 10.86 -4.66
C PHE A 1 20.13 12.17 -3.93
N ASP A 2 20.53 13.26 -4.58
CA ASP A 2 20.48 14.61 -4.02
C ASP A 2 19.04 15.06 -3.79
N ASN A 3 18.81 15.54 -2.58
CA ASN A 3 17.53 15.97 -2.04
C ASN A 3 17.09 17.31 -2.68
N SER A 4 16.66 17.22 -3.93
CA SER A 4 16.18 18.33 -4.76
C SER A 4 14.76 18.77 -4.38
N GLY A 5 14.50 19.15 -3.13
CA GLY A 5 13.23 19.81 -2.74
C GLY A 5 11.94 19.01 -2.99
N ARG A 6 12.04 17.76 -3.41
CA ARG A 6 10.94 16.79 -3.43
C ARG A 6 10.87 16.28 -2.00
N MET A 7 9.73 16.44 -1.33
CA MET A 7 9.54 15.91 0.01
C MET A 7 10.11 14.49 0.04
N ALA A 8 11.00 14.20 0.99
CA ALA A 8 11.45 12.84 1.23
C ALA A 8 10.21 12.06 1.64
N THR A 9 9.52 11.45 0.67
CA THR A 9 8.40 10.56 0.94
C THR A 9 8.99 9.41 1.73
N GLY A 10 8.83 9.47 3.05
CA GLY A 10 9.21 8.37 3.93
C GLY A 10 8.48 7.09 3.55
N ALA A 11 8.74 6.01 4.29
CA ALA A 11 7.95 4.80 4.12
C ALA A 11 6.45 5.12 4.26
N MET A 12 5.66 4.72 3.27
CA MET A 12 4.23 4.95 3.19
C MET A 12 3.52 3.60 3.20
N SER A 13 2.52 3.50 4.06
CA SER A 13 1.64 2.34 4.15
C SER A 13 0.21 2.77 3.90
N TYR A 14 -0.51 2.06 3.04
CA TYR A 14 -1.89 2.36 2.69
C TYR A 14 -2.71 1.09 2.57
N ILE A 15 -3.94 1.15 3.07
CA ILE A 15 -4.92 0.07 2.99
C ILE A 15 -6.20 0.63 2.39
N ASN A 16 -6.70 -0.04 1.35
CA ASN A 16 -8.02 0.18 0.78
C ASN A 16 -8.94 -0.97 1.13
N LEU A 17 -10.19 -0.64 1.45
CA LEU A 17 -11.24 -1.61 1.75
C LEU A 17 -12.40 -1.37 0.79
N GLU A 18 -12.80 -2.41 0.05
CA GLU A 18 -14.00 -2.40 -0.78
C GLU A 18 -15.00 -3.43 -0.24
N THR A 19 -16.14 -2.95 0.23
CA THR A 19 -17.26 -3.79 0.67
C THR A 19 -18.23 -4.02 -0.47
N ARG A 20 -18.59 -5.28 -0.71
CA ARG A 20 -19.68 -5.67 -1.62
C ARG A 20 -20.64 -6.58 -0.88
N GLN A 21 -21.80 -6.84 -1.48
CA GLN A 21 -22.73 -7.83 -0.94
C GLN A 21 -22.00 -9.18 -0.81
N ASN A 22 -21.91 -9.69 0.42
CA ASN A 22 -21.26 -10.97 0.78
C ASN A 22 -19.75 -11.07 0.53
N SER A 23 -19.05 -9.97 0.27
CA SER A 23 -17.59 -10.01 0.12
C SER A 23 -16.89 -8.73 0.56
N LEU A 24 -15.63 -8.89 0.98
CA LEU A 24 -14.72 -7.81 1.33
C LEU A 24 -13.42 -7.98 0.57
N LEU A 25 -13.03 -6.95 -0.18
CA LEU A 25 -11.72 -6.85 -0.80
C LEU A 25 -10.83 -5.94 0.05
N VAL A 26 -9.69 -6.48 0.49
CA VAL A 26 -8.64 -5.75 1.21
C VAL A 26 -7.44 -5.63 0.30
N GLN A 27 -6.93 -4.42 0.09
CA GLN A 27 -5.73 -4.16 -0.69
C GLN A 27 -4.77 -3.33 0.16
N ALA A 28 -3.54 -3.80 0.34
CA ALA A 28 -2.52 -3.04 1.05
C ALA A 28 -1.31 -2.80 0.14
N PHE A 29 -0.69 -1.63 0.28
CA PHE A 29 0.64 -1.39 -0.25
C PHE A 29 1.54 -0.72 0.80
N HIS A 30 2.80 -1.12 0.79
CA HIS A 30 3.84 -0.61 1.67
C HIS A 30 5.07 -0.26 0.84
N THR A 31 5.62 0.94 1.04
CA THR A 31 6.88 1.36 0.42
C THR A 31 8.03 1.24 1.41
N PHE A 32 9.16 0.73 0.94
CA PHE A 32 10.43 0.64 1.65
C PHE A 32 11.48 1.41 0.84
N PRO A 33 11.58 2.74 1.01
CA PRO A 33 12.46 3.58 0.18
C PRO A 33 13.93 3.18 0.27
N ASP A 34 14.39 2.73 1.44
CA ASP A 34 15.77 2.30 1.68
C ASP A 34 16.12 1.03 0.88
N ASP A 35 15.14 0.14 0.69
CA ASP A 35 15.29 -1.10 -0.07
C ASP A 35 14.85 -0.95 -1.54
N LEU A 36 14.42 0.25 -1.94
CA LEU A 36 13.80 0.54 -3.24
C LEU A 36 12.65 -0.44 -3.57
N ALA A 37 11.92 -0.89 -2.55
CA ALA A 37 10.92 -1.94 -2.67
C ALA A 37 9.50 -1.44 -2.41
N ILE A 38 8.53 -2.10 -3.05
CA ILE A 38 7.11 -1.91 -2.80
C ILE A 38 6.49 -3.29 -2.62
N ILE A 39 5.83 -3.49 -1.49
CA ILE A 39 5.06 -4.71 -1.21
C ILE A 39 3.60 -4.39 -1.46
N LYS A 40 2.90 -5.29 -2.15
CA LYS A 40 1.45 -5.23 -2.35
C LYS A 40 0.83 -6.54 -1.89
N SER A 41 -0.30 -6.46 -1.20
CA SER A 41 -1.12 -7.61 -0.88
C SER A 41 -2.58 -7.35 -1.25
N GLN A 42 -3.26 -8.42 -1.67
CA GLN A 42 -4.67 -8.39 -1.98
C GLN A 42 -5.33 -9.62 -1.36
N SER A 43 -6.43 -9.42 -0.65
CA SER A 43 -7.19 -10.49 0.00
C SER A 43 -8.66 -10.31 -0.28
N VAL A 44 -9.34 -11.42 -0.59
CA VAL A 44 -10.79 -11.46 -0.79
C VAL A 44 -11.37 -12.36 0.27
N PHE A 45 -12.34 -11.85 1.01
CA PHE A 45 -13.13 -12.58 1.99
C PHE A 45 -14.55 -12.70 1.45
N SER A 46 -15.14 -13.88 1.52
CA SER A 46 -16.52 -14.16 1.09
C SER A 46 -17.23 -15.05 2.11
N VAL A 47 -18.53 -14.86 2.26
CA VAL A 47 -19.42 -15.69 3.10
C VAL A 47 -20.09 -16.76 2.25
#